data_AF-A0A0D6QFP2-F1
#
_entry.id   AF-A0A0D6QFP2-F1
#
_cell.length_a   1.000
_cell.length_b   1.000
_cell.length_c   1.000
_cell.angle_alpha   90.00
_cell.angle_beta   90.00
_cell.angle_gamma   90.00
#
_symmetry.space_group_name_H-M   'P 1'
#
loop_
_entity.id
_entity.type
_entity.pdbx_description
1 polymer ?
#
loop_
_entity_poly.entity_id
_entity_poly.type
_entity_poly.pdbx_seq_one_letter_code
_entity_poly.pdbx_strand_id
1 'polypeptide(L)'
;MAKYLVGSPDAEHFIDLAVLESGTKAMLGDPTKIGSAVGPEIVHAHMALREGARKVAALVADPTRTDVAKHEAAKKVAGEVTDKLRKAKSAIEARANQLRADALRAAECEFGPKPDRAGLHTEVRTWLREQARQPDGLETIRKAMAENDDLASVVYHSPTFLTGLPKSTHETLRLDALEARRPAIYGMISAAHDLDELAPKYDKAISKVTLFFYNPEMANQANKRVEV
;
A
#
# COMPACT_ATOMS: atom_id res chain seq x y z
N MET A 1 -17.57 -35.53 -2.45
CA MET A 1 -17.74 -34.65 -3.64
C MET A 1 -16.73 -33.53 -3.54
N ALA A 2 -16.10 -33.12 -4.65
CA ALA A 2 -15.18 -31.99 -4.64
C ALA A 2 -15.94 -30.71 -4.26
N LYS A 3 -15.37 -29.89 -3.38
CA LYS A 3 -15.98 -28.63 -2.91
C LYS A 3 -15.77 -27.48 -3.90
N TYR A 4 -14.61 -27.46 -4.56
CA TYR A 4 -14.22 -26.48 -5.58
C TYR A 4 -13.66 -27.16 -6.84
N LEU A 5 -13.55 -26.39 -7.92
CA LEU A 5 -12.99 -26.85 -9.19
C LEU A 5 -11.51 -27.21 -9.11
N VAL A 6 -10.75 -26.50 -8.26
CA VAL A 6 -9.37 -26.86 -7.89
C VAL A 6 -9.41 -27.41 -6.47
N GLY A 7 -9.17 -28.70 -6.31
CA GLY A 7 -9.33 -29.42 -5.04
C GLY A 7 -8.08 -29.49 -4.16
N SER A 8 -7.15 -28.53 -4.27
CA SER A 8 -6.01 -28.48 -3.35
C SER A 8 -6.44 -27.85 -2.01
N PRO A 9 -5.85 -28.26 -0.86
CA PRO A 9 -6.18 -27.67 0.43
C PRO A 9 -6.03 -26.14 0.46
N ASP A 10 -5.02 -25.60 -0.24
CA ASP A 10 -4.79 -24.17 -0.35
C ASP A 10 -5.88 -23.44 -1.15
N ALA A 11 -6.38 -24.06 -2.22
CA ALA A 11 -7.48 -23.52 -3.02
C ALA A 11 -8.78 -23.50 -2.21
N GLU A 12 -9.06 -24.60 -1.49
CA GLU A 12 -10.22 -24.68 -0.60
C GLU A 12 -10.18 -23.60 0.47
N HIS A 13 -9.06 -23.50 1.19
CA HIS A 13 -8.88 -22.49 2.23
C HIS A 13 -8.99 -21.05 1.69
N PHE A 14 -8.41 -20.78 0.53
CA PHE A 14 -8.49 -19.46 -0.10
C PHE A 14 -9.93 -19.07 -0.45
N ILE A 15 -10.68 -19.97 -1.11
CA ILE A 15 -12.04 -19.68 -1.54
C ILE A 15 -12.97 -19.55 -0.33
N ASP A 16 -12.80 -20.38 0.70
CA ASP A 16 -13.54 -20.28 1.96
C ASP A 16 -13.30 -18.94 2.69
N LEU A 17 -12.06 -18.46 2.71
CA LEU A 17 -11.79 -17.13 3.27
C LEU A 17 -12.32 -16.00 2.38
N ALA A 18 -12.22 -16.13 1.07
CA ALA A 18 -12.65 -15.11 0.12
C ALA A 18 -14.17 -14.83 0.20
N VAL A 19 -14.99 -15.80 0.61
CA VAL A 19 -16.43 -15.59 0.79
C VAL A 19 -16.79 -14.82 2.08
N LEU A 20 -15.87 -14.73 3.04
CA LEU A 20 -16.05 -14.09 4.35
C LEU A 20 -15.61 -12.62 4.32
N GLU A 21 -16.28 -11.77 5.08
CA GLU A 21 -15.87 -10.37 5.22
C GLU A 21 -14.49 -10.26 5.88
N SER A 22 -14.28 -10.97 6.99
CA SER A 22 -13.00 -11.02 7.70
C SER A 22 -11.87 -11.55 6.81
N GLY A 23 -12.14 -12.55 5.97
CA GLY A 23 -11.17 -13.08 5.02
C GLY A 23 -10.79 -12.06 3.94
N THR A 24 -11.78 -11.38 3.34
CA THR A 24 -11.48 -10.29 2.38
C THR A 24 -10.68 -9.15 3.02
N LYS A 25 -10.96 -8.78 4.28
CA LYS A 25 -10.16 -7.78 5.02
C LYS A 25 -8.72 -8.24 5.26
N ALA A 26 -8.51 -9.50 5.61
CA ALA A 26 -7.17 -10.05 5.78
C ALA A 26 -6.39 -10.07 4.44
N MET A 27 -7.08 -10.39 3.35
CA MET A 27 -6.48 -10.52 2.02
C MET A 27 -6.20 -9.20 1.31
N LEU A 28 -7.05 -8.19 1.49
CA LEU A 28 -7.03 -6.96 0.69
C LEU A 28 -6.86 -5.68 1.53
N GLY A 29 -6.95 -5.79 2.85
CA GLY A 29 -6.95 -4.65 3.78
C GLY A 29 -8.35 -4.29 4.27
N ASP A 30 -8.43 -3.48 5.32
CA ASP A 30 -9.71 -3.04 5.87
C ASP A 30 -10.07 -1.66 5.30
N PRO A 31 -11.09 -1.55 4.42
CA PRO A 31 -11.47 -0.27 3.83
C PRO A 31 -11.92 0.76 4.86
N THR A 32 -12.37 0.34 6.05
CA THR A 32 -12.79 1.27 7.12
C THR A 32 -11.62 1.99 7.78
N LYS A 33 -10.41 1.45 7.63
CA LYS A 33 -9.17 2.02 8.17
C LYS A 33 -8.41 2.85 7.13
N ILE A 34 -8.93 2.92 5.91
CA ILE A 34 -8.25 3.54 4.76
C ILE A 34 -9.02 4.79 4.36
N GLY A 35 -8.30 5.86 4.00
CA GLY A 35 -8.89 7.12 3.62
C GLY A 35 -9.90 7.00 2.47
N SER A 36 -10.91 7.87 2.47
CA SER A 36 -12.03 7.87 1.53
C SER A 36 -11.65 7.96 0.05
N ALA A 37 -10.43 8.42 -0.27
CA ALA A 37 -9.93 8.57 -1.63
C ALA A 37 -9.74 7.24 -2.38
N VAL A 38 -9.51 6.12 -1.68
CA VAL A 38 -9.35 4.78 -2.29
C VAL A 38 -10.28 3.73 -1.68
N GLY A 39 -10.98 4.07 -0.59
CA GLY A 39 -11.94 3.19 0.06
C GLY A 39 -12.97 2.55 -0.90
N PRO A 40 -13.58 3.29 -1.83
CA PRO A 40 -14.54 2.74 -2.79
C PRO A 40 -13.95 1.63 -3.67
N GLU A 41 -12.73 1.80 -4.19
CA GLU A 41 -12.04 0.81 -5.01
C GLU A 41 -11.73 -0.48 -4.23
N ILE A 42 -11.35 -0.34 -2.96
CA ILE A 42 -11.11 -1.47 -2.06
C ILE A 42 -12.40 -2.21 -1.76
N VAL A 43 -13.50 -1.49 -1.47
CA VAL A 43 -14.83 -2.10 -1.29
C VAL A 43 -15.26 -2.87 -2.54
N HIS A 44 -15.11 -2.28 -3.73
CA HIS A 44 -15.41 -2.97 -4.98
C HIS A 44 -14.54 -4.22 -5.20
N ALA A 45 -13.26 -4.17 -4.82
CA ALA A 45 -12.38 -5.34 -4.86
C ALA A 45 -12.85 -6.45 -3.89
N HIS A 46 -13.28 -6.10 -2.68
CA HIS A 46 -13.86 -7.06 -1.73
C HIS A 46 -15.11 -7.72 -2.29
N MET A 47 -16.03 -6.93 -2.85
CA MET A 47 -17.26 -7.43 -3.45
C MET A 47 -16.96 -8.37 -4.62
N ALA A 48 -16.08 -7.94 -5.54
CA ALA A 48 -15.69 -8.74 -6.70
C ALA A 48 -15.08 -10.09 -6.28
N LEU A 49 -14.12 -10.09 -5.34
CA LEU A 49 -13.50 -11.32 -4.86
C LEU A 49 -14.53 -12.26 -4.21
N ARG A 50 -15.41 -11.73 -3.37
CA ARG A 50 -16.44 -12.49 -2.66
C ARG A 50 -17.47 -13.10 -3.62
N GLU A 51 -17.98 -12.29 -4.54
CA GLU A 51 -18.93 -12.74 -5.54
C GLU A 51 -18.30 -13.74 -6.51
N GLY A 52 -17.06 -13.50 -6.94
CA GLY A 52 -16.32 -14.42 -7.79
C GLY A 52 -16.09 -15.78 -7.11
N ALA A 53 -15.68 -15.78 -5.84
CA ALA A 53 -15.53 -16.99 -5.04
C ALA A 53 -16.85 -17.78 -4.94
N ARG A 54 -17.98 -17.09 -4.69
CA ARG A 54 -19.32 -17.72 -4.66
C ARG A 54 -19.73 -18.29 -6.02
N LYS A 55 -19.49 -17.56 -7.11
CA LYS A 55 -19.78 -18.03 -8.47
C LYS A 55 -18.99 -19.29 -8.80
N VAL A 56 -17.69 -19.32 -8.49
CA VAL A 56 -16.84 -20.50 -8.72
C VAL A 56 -17.26 -21.69 -7.85
N ALA A 57 -17.63 -21.46 -6.60
CA ALA A 57 -18.20 -22.50 -5.74
C ALA A 57 -19.48 -23.10 -6.35
N ALA A 58 -20.38 -22.25 -6.87
CA ALA A 58 -21.63 -22.69 -7.49
C ALA A 58 -21.41 -23.49 -8.78
N LEU A 59 -20.36 -23.17 -9.56
CA LEU A 59 -20.04 -23.88 -10.81
C LEU A 59 -19.78 -25.38 -10.59
N VAL A 60 -19.26 -25.78 -9.43
CA VAL A 60 -19.03 -27.20 -9.12
C VAL A 60 -20.33 -27.99 -9.12
N ALA A 61 -21.36 -27.41 -8.51
CA ALA A 61 -22.67 -28.02 -8.34
C ALA A 61 -23.57 -27.89 -9.58
N ASP A 62 -23.15 -27.17 -10.63
CA ASP A 62 -23.92 -26.97 -11.86
C ASP A 62 -23.97 -28.29 -12.67
N PRO A 63 -25.13 -28.97 -12.77
CA PRO A 63 -25.24 -30.22 -13.51
C PRO A 63 -25.33 -30.00 -15.03
N THR A 64 -25.56 -28.77 -15.48
CA THR A 64 -25.79 -28.44 -16.90
C THR A 64 -24.47 -28.22 -17.67
N ARG A 65 -23.34 -28.17 -16.96
CA ARG A 65 -22.02 -27.92 -17.53
C ARG A 65 -21.11 -29.14 -17.41
N THR A 66 -20.35 -29.40 -18.47
CA THR A 66 -19.20 -30.31 -18.42
C THR A 66 -18.07 -29.68 -17.60
N ASP A 67 -17.14 -30.49 -17.11
CA ASP A 67 -16.00 -29.99 -16.31
C ASP A 67 -15.16 -28.95 -17.07
N VAL A 68 -14.90 -29.17 -18.36
CA VAL A 68 -14.23 -28.20 -19.24
C VAL A 68 -15.00 -26.87 -19.28
N ALA A 69 -16.33 -26.93 -19.44
CA ALA A 69 -17.17 -25.73 -19.48
C ALA A 69 -17.26 -25.01 -18.12
N LYS A 70 -17.14 -25.74 -17.00
CA LYS A 70 -17.03 -25.15 -15.65
C LYS A 70 -15.71 -24.40 -15.50
N HIS A 71 -14.59 -24.99 -15.91
CA HIS A 71 -13.28 -24.34 -15.87
C HIS A 71 -13.17 -23.13 -16.80
N GLU A 72 -13.76 -23.18 -18.00
CA GLU A 72 -13.84 -22.02 -18.89
C GLU A 72 -14.64 -20.86 -18.27
N ALA A 73 -15.80 -21.16 -17.67
CA ALA A 73 -16.61 -20.15 -16.98
C ALA A 73 -15.88 -19.57 -15.76
N ALA A 74 -15.22 -20.42 -14.98
CA ALA A 74 -14.42 -19.98 -13.84
C ALA A 74 -13.22 -19.11 -14.26
N LYS A 75 -12.60 -19.39 -15.42
CA LYS A 75 -11.57 -18.52 -16.02
C LYS A 75 -12.12 -17.12 -16.34
N LYS A 76 -13.34 -17.01 -16.87
CA LYS A 76 -13.99 -15.72 -17.13
C LYS A 76 -14.24 -14.95 -15.82
N VAL A 77 -14.76 -15.63 -14.81
CA VAL A 77 -14.96 -15.06 -13.46
C VAL A 77 -13.63 -14.60 -12.86
N ALA A 78 -12.56 -15.41 -12.97
CA ALA A 78 -11.23 -15.03 -12.51
C ALA A 78 -10.70 -13.79 -13.23
N GLY A 79 -10.92 -13.66 -14.54
CA GLY A 79 -10.60 -12.46 -15.32
C GLY A 79 -11.26 -11.21 -14.73
N GLU A 80 -12.59 -11.24 -14.58
CA GLU A 80 -13.36 -10.13 -14.01
C GLU A 80 -12.88 -9.73 -12.61
N VAL A 81 -12.62 -10.72 -11.75
CA VAL A 81 -12.11 -10.47 -10.39
C VAL A 81 -10.71 -9.84 -10.45
N THR A 82 -9.79 -10.42 -11.21
CA THR A 82 -8.42 -9.90 -11.30
C THR A 82 -8.37 -8.49 -11.87
N ASP A 83 -9.25 -8.13 -12.81
CA ASP A 83 -9.34 -6.77 -13.32
C ASP A 83 -9.80 -5.76 -12.26
N LYS A 84 -10.77 -6.13 -11.41
CA LYS A 84 -11.17 -5.28 -10.28
C LYS A 84 -10.07 -5.15 -9.23
N LEU A 85 -9.35 -6.23 -8.94
CA LEU A 85 -8.20 -6.21 -8.03
C LEU A 85 -7.06 -5.33 -8.58
N ARG A 86 -6.73 -5.45 -9.86
CA ARG A 86 -5.71 -4.60 -10.52
C ARG A 86 -6.11 -3.13 -10.50
N LYS A 87 -7.38 -2.81 -10.77
CA LYS A 87 -7.90 -1.44 -10.69
C LYS A 87 -7.72 -0.87 -9.28
N ALA A 88 -8.08 -1.63 -8.24
CA ALA A 88 -7.91 -1.19 -6.86
C ALA A 88 -6.43 -1.00 -6.50
N LYS A 89 -5.56 -1.95 -6.88
CA LYS A 89 -4.11 -1.82 -6.72
C LYS A 89 -3.58 -0.53 -7.36
N SER A 90 -3.93 -0.27 -8.61
CA SER A 90 -3.48 0.92 -9.33
C SER A 90 -3.96 2.22 -8.65
N ALA A 91 -5.19 2.25 -8.12
CA ALA A 91 -5.69 3.39 -7.37
C ALA A 91 -4.93 3.60 -6.04
N ILE A 92 -4.61 2.52 -5.33
CA ILE A 92 -3.79 2.54 -4.11
C ILE A 92 -2.40 3.12 -4.40
N GLU A 93 -1.71 2.60 -5.43
CA GLU A 93 -0.37 3.06 -5.83
C GLU A 93 -0.39 4.52 -6.29
N ALA A 94 -1.39 4.91 -7.09
CA ALA A 94 -1.57 6.29 -7.53
C ALA A 94 -1.78 7.23 -6.34
N ARG A 95 -2.59 6.83 -5.35
CA ARG A 95 -2.84 7.63 -4.16
C ARG A 95 -1.61 7.73 -3.27
N ALA A 96 -0.86 6.64 -3.07
CA ALA A 96 0.39 6.67 -2.33
C ALA A 96 1.40 7.62 -2.99
N ASN A 97 1.55 7.56 -4.31
CA ASN A 97 2.41 8.48 -5.07
C ASN A 97 1.96 9.93 -4.94
N GLN A 98 0.65 10.20 -5.01
CA GLN A 98 0.10 11.53 -4.82
C GLN A 98 0.41 12.06 -3.42
N LEU A 99 0.16 11.27 -2.37
CA LEU A 99 0.42 11.67 -0.99
C LEU A 99 1.91 11.98 -0.76
N ARG A 100 2.84 11.20 -1.34
CA ARG A 100 4.27 11.50 -1.25
C ARG A 100 4.62 12.81 -1.96
N ALA A 101 4.09 13.04 -3.15
CA ALA A 101 4.33 14.27 -3.90
C ALA A 101 3.75 15.50 -3.18
N ASP A 102 2.56 15.37 -2.60
CA ASP A 102 1.90 16.41 -1.82
C ASP A 102 2.68 16.70 -0.53
N ALA A 103 3.10 15.65 0.19
CA ALA A 103 3.92 15.78 1.39
C ALA A 103 5.25 16.46 1.10
N LEU A 104 5.96 16.05 0.03
CA LEU A 104 7.22 16.67 -0.37
C LEU A 104 7.04 18.15 -0.69
N ARG A 105 6.03 18.51 -1.51
CA ARG A 105 5.75 19.91 -1.85
C ARG A 105 5.40 20.74 -0.61
N ALA A 106 4.57 20.21 0.27
CA ALA A 106 4.20 20.88 1.52
C ALA A 106 5.42 21.07 2.44
N ALA A 107 6.26 20.04 2.57
CA ALA A 107 7.46 20.10 3.40
C ALA A 107 8.47 21.12 2.88
N GLU A 108 8.69 21.18 1.56
CA GLU A 108 9.54 22.21 0.93
C GLU A 108 8.97 23.62 1.12
N CYS A 109 7.64 23.79 1.12
CA CYS A 109 7.03 25.09 1.39
C CYS A 109 7.22 25.53 2.85
N GLU A 110 7.04 24.62 3.81
CA GLU A 110 7.10 24.92 5.24
C GLU A 110 8.54 25.04 5.78
N PHE A 111 9.42 24.11 5.37
CA PHE A 111 10.78 23.96 5.85
C PHE A 111 11.87 24.25 4.82
N GLY A 112 11.49 24.71 3.64
CA GLY A 112 12.45 25.15 2.64
C GLY A 112 13.31 26.33 3.13
N PRO A 113 14.43 26.60 2.44
CA PRO A 113 15.29 27.73 2.74
C PRO A 113 14.52 29.06 2.67
N LYS A 114 14.65 29.89 3.72
CA LYS A 114 14.05 31.23 3.81
C LYS A 114 15.14 32.30 3.69
N PRO A 115 15.18 33.11 2.61
CA PRO A 115 16.26 34.07 2.39
C PRO A 115 16.41 35.11 3.50
N ASP A 116 15.31 35.56 4.07
CA ASP A 116 15.25 36.50 5.20
C ASP A 116 15.79 35.92 6.52
N ARG A 117 15.93 34.59 6.61
CA ARG A 117 16.45 33.85 7.77
C ARG A 117 17.85 33.26 7.56
N ALA A 118 18.51 33.55 6.44
CA ALA A 118 19.76 32.89 6.04
C ALA A 118 20.89 33.01 7.08
N GLY A 119 21.02 34.17 7.73
CA GLY A 119 21.99 34.40 8.80
C GLY A 119 21.73 33.48 10.00
N LEU A 120 20.50 33.51 10.52
CA LEU A 120 20.07 32.64 11.62
C LEU A 120 20.23 31.15 11.28
N HIS A 121 19.81 30.72 10.08
CA HIS A 121 19.95 29.32 9.66
C HIS A 121 21.42 28.86 9.63
N THR A 122 22.37 29.77 9.40
CA THR A 122 23.80 29.46 9.44
C THR A 122 24.29 29.25 10.87
N GLU A 123 23.83 30.07 11.82
CA GLU A 123 24.12 29.88 13.25
C GLU A 123 23.51 28.58 13.77
N VAL A 124 22.25 28.30 13.42
CA VAL A 124 21.56 27.05 13.78
C VAL A 124 22.28 25.82 13.23
N ARG A 125 22.80 25.85 11.97
CA ARG A 125 23.64 24.75 11.44
C ARG A 125 24.94 24.58 12.21
N THR A 126 25.54 25.66 12.68
CA THR A 126 26.76 25.60 13.49
C THR A 126 26.45 24.98 14.85
N TRP A 127 25.41 25.45 15.53
CA TRP A 127 24.94 24.85 16.78
C TRP A 127 24.61 23.36 16.62
N LEU A 128 23.90 22.98 15.54
CA LEU A 128 23.57 21.59 15.23
C LEU A 128 24.82 20.71 15.13
N ARG A 129 25.87 21.17 14.41
CA ARG A 129 27.15 20.45 14.29
C ARG A 129 27.89 20.33 15.62
N GLU A 130 27.82 21.35 16.46
CA GLU A 130 28.43 21.34 17.79
C GLU A 130 27.74 20.33 18.71
N GLN A 131 26.40 20.33 18.72
CA GLN A 131 25.62 19.35 19.48
C GLN A 131 25.84 17.93 18.97
N ALA A 132 25.91 17.71 17.65
CA ALA A 132 26.13 16.38 17.06
C ALA A 132 27.42 15.67 17.54
N ARG A 133 28.38 16.41 18.12
CA ARG A 133 29.63 15.87 18.67
C ARG A 133 29.58 15.59 20.16
N GLN A 134 28.52 16.01 20.85
CA GLN A 134 28.36 15.82 22.28
C GLN A 134 27.77 14.43 22.59
N PRO A 135 28.11 13.81 23.73
CA PRO A 135 27.53 12.53 24.15
C PRO A 135 25.99 12.53 24.16
N ASP A 136 25.37 13.60 24.68
CA ASP A 136 23.91 13.77 24.77
C ASP A 136 23.34 14.64 23.64
N GLY A 137 24.13 14.80 22.58
CA GLY A 137 23.86 15.73 21.48
C GLY A 137 22.54 15.47 20.76
N LEU A 138 22.26 14.20 20.44
CA LEU A 138 21.06 13.83 19.70
C LEU A 138 19.78 14.10 20.47
N GLU A 139 19.77 13.84 21.78
CA GLU A 139 18.62 14.14 22.63
C GLU A 139 18.39 15.66 22.72
N THR A 140 19.46 16.41 22.91
CA THR A 140 19.43 17.88 22.92
C THR A 140 18.88 18.45 21.62
N ILE A 141 19.32 17.91 20.47
CA ILE A 141 18.83 18.30 19.15
C ILE A 141 17.33 18.01 19.03
N ARG A 142 16.87 16.81 19.38
CA ARG A 142 15.45 16.44 19.28
C ARG A 142 14.56 17.34 20.13
N LYS A 143 14.96 17.59 21.38
CA LYS A 143 14.20 18.46 22.29
C LYS A 143 14.09 19.88 21.74
N ALA A 144 15.22 20.47 21.34
CA ALA A 144 15.23 21.81 20.77
C ALA A 144 14.42 21.89 19.48
N MET A 145 14.48 20.86 18.63
CA MET A 145 13.74 20.79 17.37
C MET A 145 12.24 20.71 17.56
N ALA A 146 11.76 20.01 18.61
CA ALA A 146 10.35 19.96 18.95
C ALA A 146 9.79 21.34 19.35
N GLU A 147 10.64 22.21 19.89
CA GLU A 147 10.27 23.54 20.38
C GLU A 147 10.50 24.67 19.35
N ASN A 148 11.40 24.48 18.37
CA ASN A 148 11.87 25.55 17.49
C ASN A 148 11.72 25.22 15.98
N ASP A 149 10.94 26.04 15.26
CA ASP A 149 10.71 25.87 13.81
C ASP A 149 11.94 26.18 12.94
N ASP A 150 12.82 27.10 13.33
CA ASP A 150 14.04 27.40 12.56
C ASP A 150 15.02 26.22 12.63
N LEU A 151 15.14 25.57 13.79
CA LEU A 151 15.93 24.34 13.93
C LEU A 151 15.31 23.17 13.16
N ALA A 152 14.00 22.95 13.28
CA ALA A 152 13.30 21.91 12.50
C ALA A 152 13.46 22.14 10.99
N SER A 153 13.33 23.39 10.54
CA SER A 153 13.59 23.77 9.16
C SER A 153 15.02 23.42 8.75
N VAL A 154 16.02 23.90 9.50
CA VAL A 154 17.44 23.64 9.22
C VAL A 154 17.77 22.15 9.17
N VAL A 155 17.26 21.36 10.11
CA VAL A 155 17.40 19.90 10.09
C VAL A 155 16.75 19.31 8.85
N TYR A 156 15.57 19.79 8.45
CA TYR A 156 14.87 19.27 7.29
C TYR A 156 15.55 19.54 5.94
N HIS A 157 15.98 20.79 5.67
CA HIS A 157 16.49 21.20 4.34
C HIS A 157 18.03 21.18 4.21
N SER A 158 18.79 21.08 5.30
CA SER A 158 20.25 21.10 5.20
C SER A 158 20.78 19.83 4.53
N PRO A 159 21.74 19.92 3.60
CA PRO A 159 22.48 18.75 3.13
C PRO A 159 23.17 18.02 4.30
N THR A 160 23.17 16.69 4.29
CA THR A 160 23.73 15.85 5.37
C THR A 160 25.17 16.23 5.76
N PHE A 161 26.02 16.56 4.80
CA PHE A 161 27.42 16.91 5.08
C PHE A 161 27.56 18.22 5.90
N LEU A 162 26.53 19.06 5.95
CA LEU A 162 26.50 20.30 6.75
C LEU A 162 25.99 20.10 8.18
N THR A 163 25.40 18.95 8.51
CA THR A 163 24.81 18.73 9.84
C THR A 163 25.77 18.08 10.83
N GLY A 164 26.86 17.48 10.34
CA GLY A 164 27.81 16.75 11.18
C GLY A 164 27.27 15.41 11.70
N LEU A 165 26.11 14.98 11.21
CA LEU A 165 25.45 13.74 11.60
C LEU A 165 25.68 12.63 10.56
N PRO A 166 25.71 11.35 10.97
CA PRO A 166 25.60 10.23 10.05
C PRO A 166 24.33 10.34 9.20
N LYS A 167 24.40 9.86 7.95
CA LYS A 167 23.27 9.95 6.99
C LYS A 167 21.96 9.38 7.54
N SER A 168 22.01 8.18 8.12
CA SER A 168 20.83 7.52 8.69
C SER A 168 20.20 8.34 9.82
N THR A 169 21.03 8.84 10.75
CA THR A 169 20.56 9.69 11.87
C THR A 169 19.94 11.00 11.35
N HIS A 170 20.56 11.61 10.34
CA HIS A 170 20.02 12.81 9.74
C HIS A 170 18.66 12.55 9.06
N GLU A 171 18.52 11.47 8.29
CA GLU A 171 17.25 11.08 7.66
C GLU A 171 16.15 10.83 8.70
N THR A 172 16.47 10.18 9.82
CA THR A 172 15.52 10.04 10.95
C THR A 172 15.11 11.39 11.51
N LEU A 173 16.06 12.29 11.79
CA LEU A 173 15.73 13.61 12.34
C LEU A 173 14.89 14.47 11.39
N ARG A 174 15.02 14.30 10.07
CA ARG A 174 14.14 14.98 9.10
C ARG A 174 12.68 14.53 9.24
N LEU A 175 12.45 13.25 9.51
CA LEU A 175 11.12 12.71 9.77
C LEU A 175 10.61 13.16 11.15
N ASP A 176 11.45 13.08 12.19
CA ASP A 176 11.14 13.56 13.54
C ASP A 176 10.73 15.06 13.50
N ALA A 177 11.40 15.88 12.68
CA ALA A 177 11.07 17.29 12.49
C ALA A 177 9.66 17.49 11.92
N LEU A 178 9.31 16.72 10.89
CA LEU A 178 7.98 16.74 10.29
C LEU A 178 6.93 16.25 11.29
N GLU A 179 7.20 15.16 12.01
CA GLU A 179 6.28 14.59 12.99
C GLU A 179 5.96 15.60 14.11
N ALA A 180 7.00 16.21 14.69
CA ALA A 180 6.85 17.12 15.83
C ALA A 180 6.20 18.46 15.45
N ARG A 181 6.56 19.02 14.29
CA ARG A 181 6.23 20.42 13.95
C ARG A 181 5.21 20.56 12.84
N ARG A 182 5.04 19.55 11.99
CA ARG A 182 4.12 19.53 10.84
C ARG A 182 3.39 18.18 10.75
N PRO A 183 2.65 17.76 11.80
CA PRO A 183 2.06 16.41 11.88
C PRO A 183 1.12 16.08 10.72
N ALA A 184 0.47 17.06 10.11
CA ALA A 184 -0.34 16.85 8.91
C ALA A 184 0.50 16.38 7.71
N ILE A 185 1.72 16.92 7.53
CA ILE A 185 2.64 16.52 6.46
C ILE A 185 3.20 15.14 6.75
N TYR A 186 3.62 14.89 7.98
CA TYR A 186 4.04 13.56 8.42
C TYR A 186 2.93 12.52 8.22
N GLY A 187 1.68 12.86 8.54
CA GLY A 187 0.52 12.01 8.32
C GLY A 187 0.31 11.63 6.85
N MET A 188 0.64 12.51 5.90
CA MET A 188 0.62 12.16 4.47
C MET A 188 1.70 11.13 4.11
N ILE A 189 2.90 11.24 4.69
CA ILE A 189 3.98 10.27 4.49
C ILE A 189 3.60 8.91 5.08
N SER A 190 3.09 8.90 6.32
CA SER A 190 2.61 7.67 6.99
C SER A 190 1.49 7.01 6.19
N ALA A 191 0.49 7.78 5.76
CA ALA A 191 -0.62 7.25 4.97
C ALA A 191 -0.14 6.71 3.61
N ALA A 192 0.86 7.32 2.98
CA ALA A 192 1.46 6.77 1.75
C ALA A 192 2.15 5.42 2.01
N HIS A 193 2.88 5.30 3.12
CA HIS A 193 3.52 4.06 3.52
C HIS A 193 2.51 2.93 3.79
N ASP A 194 1.43 3.23 4.53
CA ASP A 194 0.37 2.25 4.80
C ASP A 194 -0.27 1.73 3.50
N LEU A 195 -0.44 2.60 2.50
CA LEU A 195 -0.95 2.21 1.18
C LEU A 195 0.06 1.34 0.40
N ASP A 196 1.36 1.62 0.49
CA ASP A 196 2.39 0.78 -0.12
C ASP A 196 2.41 -0.64 0.44
N GLU A 197 2.19 -0.80 1.75
CA GLU A 197 2.10 -2.13 2.38
C GLU A 197 0.89 -2.93 1.90
N LEU A 198 -0.17 -2.24 1.45
CA LEU A 198 -1.37 -2.89 0.92
C LEU A 198 -1.20 -3.39 -0.51
N ALA A 199 -0.47 -2.68 -1.37
CA ALA A 199 -0.36 -3.02 -2.80
C ALA A 199 0.13 -4.48 -3.06
N PRO A 200 1.16 -5.01 -2.36
CA PRO A 200 1.58 -6.41 -2.51
C PRO A 200 0.52 -7.45 -2.13
N LYS A 201 -0.46 -7.09 -1.29
CA LYS A 201 -1.56 -8.00 -0.93
C LYS A 201 -2.47 -8.25 -2.14
N TYR A 202 -2.67 -7.24 -2.99
CA TYR A 202 -3.44 -7.38 -4.23
C TYR A 202 -2.72 -8.29 -5.24
N ASP A 203 -1.40 -8.20 -5.37
CA ASP A 203 -0.64 -9.11 -6.24
C ASP A 203 -0.78 -10.57 -5.79
N LYS A 204 -0.68 -10.80 -4.47
CA LYS A 204 -0.91 -12.12 -3.87
C LYS A 204 -2.32 -12.62 -4.14
N ALA A 205 -3.34 -11.76 -3.96
CA ALA A 205 -4.73 -12.12 -4.22
C ALA A 205 -4.97 -12.44 -5.71
N ILE A 206 -4.45 -11.63 -6.64
CA ILE A 206 -4.54 -11.85 -8.09
C ILE A 206 -3.90 -13.18 -8.50
N SER A 207 -2.72 -13.48 -7.95
CA SER A 207 -2.03 -14.75 -8.18
C SER A 207 -2.89 -15.92 -7.71
N LYS A 208 -3.43 -15.86 -6.48
CA LYS A 208 -4.29 -16.90 -5.92
C LYS A 208 -5.59 -17.07 -6.70
N VAL A 209 -6.24 -16.00 -7.15
CA VAL A 209 -7.44 -16.09 -8.01
C VAL A 209 -7.12 -16.86 -9.29
N THR A 210 -6.03 -16.51 -9.97
CA THR A 210 -5.59 -17.19 -11.20
C THR A 210 -5.26 -18.67 -10.98
N LEU A 211 -4.69 -19.01 -9.82
CA LEU A 211 -4.26 -20.38 -9.49
C LEU A 211 -5.41 -21.26 -8.98
N PHE A 212 -6.35 -20.71 -8.21
CA PHE A 212 -7.29 -21.48 -7.41
C PHE A 212 -8.72 -21.47 -7.94
N PHE A 213 -9.09 -20.53 -8.81
CA PHE A 213 -10.46 -20.51 -9.36
C PHE A 213 -10.68 -21.57 -10.45
N TYR A 214 -9.65 -21.93 -11.21
CA TYR A 214 -9.76 -22.87 -12.33
C TYR A 214 -8.43 -23.54 -12.64
N ASN A 215 -8.49 -24.65 -13.39
CA ASN A 215 -7.31 -25.28 -13.97
C ASN A 215 -7.10 -24.72 -15.40
N PRO A 216 -5.95 -24.08 -15.69
CA PRO A 216 -5.69 -23.47 -17.00
C PRO A 216 -5.74 -24.44 -18.18
N GLU A 217 -5.22 -25.65 -18.01
CA GLU A 217 -5.21 -26.67 -19.07
C GLU A 217 -6.64 -27.08 -19.43
N MET A 218 -7.48 -27.33 -18.42
CA MET A 218 -8.89 -27.67 -18.65
C MET A 218 -9.67 -26.51 -19.26
N ALA A 219 -9.44 -25.28 -18.81
CA ALA A 219 -10.12 -24.11 -19.38
C ALA A 219 -9.72 -23.87 -20.85
N ASN A 220 -8.46 -24.13 -21.22
CA ASN A 220 -7.98 -23.94 -22.59
C ASN A 220 -8.46 -25.04 -23.56
N GLN A 221 -8.88 -26.21 -23.06
CA GLN A 221 -9.51 -27.24 -23.89
C GLN A 221 -10.85 -26.78 -24.48
N ALA A 222 -11.53 -25.81 -23.85
CA ALA A 222 -12.76 -25.24 -24.41
C ALA A 222 -12.54 -24.57 -25.77
N ASN A 223 -11.36 -23.98 -26.01
CA ASN A 223 -11.00 -23.36 -27.29
C ASN A 223 -10.80 -24.38 -28.43
N LYS A 224 -10.79 -25.69 -28.12
CA LYS A 224 -10.72 -26.77 -29.11
C LYS A 224 -12.09 -27.27 -29.53
N ARG A 225 -13.19 -26.70 -29.02
CA ARG A 225 -14.54 -27.02 -29.49
C ARG A 225 -14.67 -26.63 -30.95
N VAL A 226 -15.05 -27.59 -31.78
CA VAL A 226 -15.51 -27.34 -33.15
C VAL A 226 -16.96 -26.90 -33.05
N GLU A 227 -17.27 -25.68 -33.51
CA GLU A 227 -18.65 -25.24 -33.71
C GLU A 227 -19.23 -26.00 -34.91
N VAL A 228 -20.39 -26.63 -34.73
CA VAL A 228 -21.15 -27.35 -35.76
C VAL A 228 -22.42 -26.58 -36.05
#